data_AF-A0A182HYC3-F1
#
_entry.id   AF-A0A182HYC3-F1
#
_cell.length_a   1.000
_cell.length_b   1.000
_cell.length_c   1.000
_cell.angle_alpha   90.00
_cell.angle_beta   90.00
_cell.angle_gamma   90.00
#
_symmetry.space_group_name_H-M   'P 1'
#
loop_
_entity.id
_entity.type
_entity.pdbx_description
1 polymer ?
#
loop_
_entity_poly.entity_id
_entity_poly.type
_entity_poly.pdbx_seq_one_letter_code
_entity_poly.pdbx_strand_id
1 'polypeptide(L)'
;MIDSASEIPNIMKLQYLLSSLKGEVGLLFEHTTLTADNYEVTWAALLKRFDNPRTLIREYYRKIHHLPAVSCDNVDDLALLVDEFTRHVNGLKKLDEPVDTWDTPLANLLLMKLDSSTILAWENHSAQHKKDKYKELFEKGGRQQKGLRP
;
A
#
# COMPACT_ATOMS: atom_id res chain seq x y z
N MET A 1 12.51 -1.01 -16.70
CA MET A 1 12.14 -2.42 -16.45
C MET A 1 12.91 -3.26 -17.46
N ILE A 2 13.50 -4.41 -17.14
CA ILE A 2 14.36 -5.16 -18.09
C ILE A 2 13.58 -5.72 -19.30
N ASP A 3 12.27 -5.91 -19.12
CA ASP A 3 11.27 -6.11 -20.18
C ASP A 3 11.42 -5.08 -21.32
N SER A 4 11.44 -3.78 -20.97
CA SER A 4 11.36 -2.67 -21.92
C SER A 4 12.68 -2.37 -22.64
N ALA A 5 13.76 -3.09 -22.35
CA ALA A 5 15.05 -2.92 -23.00
C ALA A 5 15.16 -3.88 -24.19
N SER A 6 14.95 -3.38 -25.41
CA SER A 6 15.03 -4.16 -26.66
C SER A 6 16.45 -4.66 -26.98
N GLU A 7 17.46 -4.09 -26.34
CA GLU A 7 18.88 -4.41 -26.57
C GLU A 7 19.35 -5.68 -25.82
N ILE A 8 18.56 -6.19 -24.86
CA ILE A 8 18.94 -7.36 -24.07
C ILE A 8 18.36 -8.62 -24.72
N PRO A 9 19.19 -9.63 -25.04
CA PRO A 9 18.70 -10.91 -25.55
C PRO A 9 17.69 -11.58 -24.60
N ASN A 10 16.63 -12.17 -25.13
CA ASN A 10 15.59 -12.84 -24.34
C ASN A 10 16.14 -13.88 -23.35
N ILE A 11 17.22 -14.59 -23.73
CA ILE A 11 17.89 -15.54 -22.83
C ILE A 11 18.50 -14.87 -21.58
N MET A 12 19.10 -13.68 -21.74
CA MET A 12 19.63 -12.89 -20.63
C MET A 12 18.49 -12.31 -19.77
N LYS A 13 17.38 -11.90 -20.40
CA LYS A 13 16.17 -11.47 -19.68
C LYS A 13 15.57 -12.61 -18.85
N LEU A 14 15.51 -13.83 -19.39
CA LEU A 14 15.04 -15.00 -18.67
C LEU A 14 15.98 -15.37 -17.52
N GLN A 15 17.29 -15.34 -17.74
CA GLN A 15 18.27 -15.60 -16.68
C GLN A 15 18.10 -14.61 -15.51
N TYR A 16 17.99 -13.33 -15.82
CA TYR A 16 17.74 -12.30 -14.82
C TYR A 16 16.41 -12.51 -14.11
N LEU A 17 15.33 -12.79 -14.86
CA LEU A 17 14.01 -13.03 -14.33
C LEU A 17 14.04 -14.18 -13.31
N LEU A 18 14.52 -15.35 -13.70
CA LEU A 18 14.62 -16.53 -12.83
C LEU A 18 15.48 -16.26 -11.59
N SER A 19 16.61 -15.56 -11.73
CA SER A 19 17.47 -15.19 -10.58
C SER A 19 16.80 -14.20 -9.61
N SER A 20 15.81 -13.45 -10.09
CA SER A 20 15.06 -12.47 -9.28
C SER A 20 13.87 -13.10 -8.57
N LEU A 21 13.40 -14.27 -9.01
CA LEU A 21 12.32 -15.00 -8.34
C LEU A 21 12.83 -15.63 -7.05
N LYS A 22 12.09 -15.43 -5.95
CA LYS A 22 12.45 -15.93 -4.62
C LYS A 22 11.28 -16.69 -4.00
N GLY A 23 11.59 -17.57 -3.05
CA GLY A 23 10.59 -18.34 -2.29
C GLY A 23 9.74 -19.25 -3.19
N GLU A 24 8.45 -19.35 -2.89
CA GLU A 24 7.49 -20.22 -3.61
C GLU A 24 7.40 -19.95 -5.12
N VAL A 25 7.65 -18.70 -5.54
CA VAL A 25 7.64 -18.33 -6.95
C VAL A 25 8.87 -18.89 -7.69
N GLY A 26 10.03 -18.91 -7.04
CA GLY A 26 11.25 -19.49 -7.61
C GLY A 26 11.10 -21.00 -7.85
N LEU A 27 10.51 -21.73 -6.90
CA LEU A 27 10.26 -23.16 -7.01
C LEU A 27 9.35 -23.52 -8.20
N LEU A 28 8.38 -22.66 -8.51
CA LEU A 28 7.45 -22.89 -9.64
C LEU A 28 8.17 -22.91 -10.99
N PHE A 29 9.27 -22.17 -11.12
CA PHE A 29 10.00 -21.99 -12.37
C PHE A 29 11.40 -22.61 -12.36
N GLU A 30 11.74 -23.38 -11.32
CA GLU A 30 13.06 -23.99 -11.14
C GLU A 30 13.45 -24.93 -12.30
N HIS A 31 12.47 -25.60 -12.91
CA HIS A 31 12.66 -26.49 -14.05
C HIS A 31 12.58 -25.80 -15.42
N THR A 32 12.44 -24.46 -15.45
CA THR A 32 12.39 -23.72 -16.71
C THR A 32 13.75 -23.80 -17.40
N THR A 33 13.79 -24.35 -18.61
CA THR A 33 15.02 -24.39 -19.39
C THR A 33 15.40 -22.98 -19.85
N LEU A 34 16.68 -22.62 -19.75
CA LEU A 34 17.17 -21.29 -20.10
C LEU A 34 17.29 -21.14 -21.63
N THR A 35 16.17 -20.85 -22.29
CA THR A 35 16.10 -20.61 -23.74
C THR A 35 15.43 -19.28 -24.04
N ALA A 36 15.74 -18.67 -25.19
CA ALA A 36 15.14 -17.40 -25.61
C ALA A 36 13.61 -17.51 -25.77
N ASP A 37 13.12 -18.66 -26.24
CA ASP A 37 11.70 -18.93 -26.48
C ASP A 37 10.90 -19.01 -25.17
N ASN A 38 11.55 -19.45 -24.09
CA ASN A 38 10.90 -19.58 -22.79
C ASN A 38 10.72 -18.24 -22.07
N TYR A 39 11.40 -17.17 -22.49
CA TYR A 39 11.25 -15.86 -21.83
C TYR A 39 9.80 -15.38 -21.86
N GLU A 40 9.18 -15.34 -23.05
CA GLU A 40 7.81 -14.83 -23.17
C GLU A 40 6.79 -15.73 -22.48
N VAL A 41 6.97 -17.05 -22.56
CA VAL A 41 6.08 -18.03 -21.90
C VAL A 41 6.16 -17.89 -20.38
N THR A 42 7.37 -17.82 -19.83
CA THR A 42 7.59 -17.68 -18.39
C THR A 42 7.10 -16.32 -17.89
N TRP A 43 7.35 -15.25 -18.64
CA TRP A 43 6.86 -13.90 -18.31
C TRP A 43 5.33 -13.83 -18.32
N ALA A 44 4.68 -14.37 -19.36
CA ALA A 44 3.23 -14.44 -19.44
C ALA A 44 2.61 -15.31 -18.34
N ALA A 45 3.25 -16.42 -17.96
CA ALA A 45 2.81 -17.25 -16.84
C ALA A 45 2.93 -16.52 -15.50
N LEU A 46 4.01 -15.74 -15.30
CA LEU A 46 4.19 -14.87 -14.15
C LEU A 46 3.11 -13.79 -14.08
N LEU A 47 2.87 -13.07 -15.17
CA LEU A 47 1.79 -12.09 -15.25
C LEU A 47 0.44 -12.77 -15.00
N LYS A 48 0.11 -13.87 -15.66
CA LYS A 48 -1.15 -14.58 -15.44
C LYS A 48 -1.39 -14.98 -13.97
N ARG A 49 -0.32 -15.31 -13.24
CA ARG A 49 -0.42 -15.76 -11.84
C ARG A 49 -0.35 -14.63 -10.82
N PHE A 50 0.43 -13.59 -11.09
CA PHE A 50 0.73 -12.51 -10.13
C PHE A 50 0.18 -11.15 -10.54
N ASP A 51 -0.13 -10.93 -11.81
CA ASP A 51 -0.88 -9.77 -12.32
C ASP A 51 -2.39 -9.98 -12.13
N ASN A 52 -2.78 -10.19 -10.87
CA ASN A 52 -4.18 -10.20 -10.47
C ASN A 52 -4.46 -8.95 -9.65
N PRO A 53 -4.71 -7.79 -10.30
CA PRO A 53 -4.96 -6.54 -9.61
C PRO A 53 -6.14 -6.67 -8.64
N ARG A 54 -7.16 -7.49 -8.97
CA ARG A 54 -8.30 -7.75 -8.07
C ARG A 54 -7.89 -8.39 -6.75
N THR A 55 -6.98 -9.36 -6.78
CA THR A 55 -6.45 -9.99 -5.56
C THR A 55 -5.62 -8.98 -4.77
N LEU A 56 -4.76 -8.21 -5.43
CA LEU A 56 -3.92 -7.23 -4.75
C LEU A 56 -4.73 -6.09 -4.11
N ILE A 57 -5.78 -5.61 -4.78
CA ILE A 57 -6.76 -4.68 -4.22
C ILE A 57 -7.37 -5.26 -2.94
N ARG A 58 -7.86 -6.51 -2.99
CA ARG A 58 -8.43 -7.19 -1.81
C ARG A 58 -7.42 -7.33 -0.67
N GLU A 59 -6.15 -7.59 -0.96
CA GLU A 59 -5.10 -7.63 0.06
C GLU A 59 -4.85 -6.27 0.70
N TYR A 60 -4.82 -5.18 -0.07
CA TYR A 60 -4.70 -3.82 0.49
C TYR A 60 -5.86 -3.49 1.41
N TYR A 61 -7.10 -3.79 1.01
CA TYR A 61 -8.26 -3.63 1.89
C TYR A 61 -8.15 -4.50 3.14
N ARG A 62 -7.78 -5.77 3.01
CA ARG A 62 -7.58 -6.66 4.16
C ARG A 62 -6.57 -6.06 5.13
N LYS A 63 -5.43 -5.55 4.65
CA LYS A 63 -4.41 -4.93 5.48
C LYS A 63 -4.92 -3.68 6.19
N ILE A 64 -5.62 -2.79 5.48
CA ILE A 64 -6.27 -1.61 6.08
C ILE A 64 -7.22 -2.03 7.21
N HIS A 65 -8.06 -3.04 6.98
CA HIS A 65 -9.00 -3.56 7.97
C HIS A 65 -8.30 -4.21 9.19
N HIS A 66 -7.10 -4.77 9.02
CA HIS A 66 -6.35 -5.44 10.08
C HIS A 66 -5.29 -4.56 10.74
N LEU A 67 -5.18 -3.28 10.36
CA LEU A 67 -4.33 -2.34 11.09
C LEU A 67 -4.72 -2.32 12.58
N PRO A 68 -3.73 -2.28 13.49
CA PRO A 68 -3.98 -2.27 14.93
C PRO A 68 -4.72 -0.99 15.32
N ALA A 69 -5.59 -1.09 16.33
CA ALA A 69 -6.15 0.10 16.95
C ALA A 69 -5.07 0.75 17.83
N VAL A 70 -5.03 2.08 17.85
CA VAL A 70 -4.02 2.88 18.55
C VAL A 70 -4.69 3.79 19.57
N SER A 71 -4.03 3.95 20.72
CA SER A 71 -4.45 4.84 21.82
C SER A 71 -3.70 6.17 21.75
N CYS A 72 -4.30 7.24 22.27
CA CYS A 72 -3.75 8.60 22.28
C CYS A 72 -2.41 8.75 23.03
N ASP A 73 -2.07 7.79 23.88
CA ASP A 73 -0.90 7.88 24.76
C ASP A 73 0.43 7.65 24.04
N ASN A 74 0.40 7.10 22.82
CA ASN A 74 1.59 6.84 22.02
C ASN A 74 1.55 7.52 20.65
N VAL A 75 2.25 8.66 20.55
CA VAL A 75 2.38 9.44 19.31
C VAL A 75 3.08 8.67 18.20
N ASP A 76 4.04 7.81 18.55
CA ASP A 76 4.81 7.03 17.57
C ASP A 76 3.92 5.96 16.93
N ASP A 77 3.04 5.32 17.71
CA ASP A 77 2.08 4.35 17.19
C ASP A 77 1.04 5.02 16.28
N LEU A 78 0.62 6.25 16.60
CA LEU A 78 -0.32 7.01 15.77
C LEU A 78 0.32 7.37 14.43
N ALA A 79 1.58 7.82 14.44
CA ALA A 79 2.32 8.12 13.22
C ALA A 79 2.49 6.86 12.36
N LEU A 80 2.84 5.73 12.98
CA LEU A 80 2.99 4.45 12.28
C LEU A 80 1.68 3.96 11.65
N LEU A 81 0.55 4.09 12.36
CA LEU A 81 -0.77 3.75 11.84
C LEU A 81 -1.10 4.58 10.59
N VAL A 82 -0.84 5.89 10.66
CA VAL A 82 -1.06 6.83 9.56
C VAL A 82 -0.18 6.49 8.36
N ASP A 83 1.09 6.20 8.59
CA ASP A 83 2.04 5.86 7.53
C ASP A 83 1.63 4.56 6.82
N GLU A 84 1.29 3.51 7.56
CA GLU A 84 0.86 2.23 6.97
C GLU A 84 -0.51 2.33 6.28
N PHE A 85 -1.46 3.09 6.85
CA PHE A 85 -2.73 3.37 6.18
C PHE A 85 -2.51 4.09 4.84
N THR A 86 -1.69 5.15 4.84
CA THR A 86 -1.36 5.93 3.65
C THR A 86 -0.63 5.09 2.61
N ARG A 87 0.29 4.23 3.04
CA ARG A 87 1.00 3.29 2.18
C ARG A 87 0.04 2.35 1.45
N HIS A 88 -0.98 1.82 2.15
CA HIS A 88 -1.96 0.92 1.54
C HIS A 88 -2.92 1.66 0.60
N VAL A 89 -3.38 2.85 0.95
CA VAL A 89 -4.20 3.71 0.06
C VAL A 89 -3.44 4.09 -1.21
N ASN A 90 -2.15 4.41 -1.10
CA ASN A 90 -1.30 4.66 -2.27
C ASN A 90 -1.12 3.41 -3.14
N GLY A 91 -1.14 2.22 -2.53
CA GLY A 91 -1.17 0.94 -3.23
C GLY A 91 -2.44 0.79 -4.09
N LEU A 92 -3.60 1.09 -3.51
CA LEU A 92 -4.89 1.11 -4.24
C LEU A 92 -4.87 2.13 -5.38
N LYS A 93 -4.34 3.34 -5.16
CA LYS A 93 -4.19 4.36 -6.19
C LYS A 93 -3.35 3.91 -7.39
N LYS A 94 -2.28 3.13 -7.14
CA LYS A 94 -1.43 2.57 -8.20
C LYS A 94 -2.12 1.48 -9.02
N LEU A 95 -3.24 0.94 -8.52
CA LEU A 95 -4.09 -0.04 -9.21
C LEU A 95 -5.35 0.63 -9.80
N ASP A 96 -5.29 1.94 -10.02
CA ASP A 96 -6.36 2.76 -10.61
C ASP A 96 -7.68 2.78 -9.83
N GLU A 97 -7.66 2.45 -8.53
CA GLU A 97 -8.84 2.63 -7.67
C GLU A 97 -9.09 4.12 -7.40
N PRO A 98 -10.36 4.58 -7.40
CA PRO A 98 -10.72 6.00 -7.29
C PRO A 98 -10.66 6.52 -5.85
N VAL A 99 -9.53 6.28 -5.17
CA VAL A 99 -9.30 6.67 -3.76
C VAL A 99 -9.42 8.17 -3.51
N ASP A 100 -9.19 9.00 -4.53
CA ASP A 100 -9.33 10.46 -4.44
C ASP A 100 -10.81 10.91 -4.30
N THR A 101 -11.78 10.01 -4.52
CA THR A 101 -13.21 10.26 -4.27
C THR A 101 -13.73 9.59 -3.01
N TRP A 102 -12.87 8.85 -2.31
CA TRP A 102 -13.22 8.00 -1.17
C TRP A 102 -12.84 8.63 0.17
N ASP A 103 -12.84 9.96 0.24
CA ASP A 103 -12.43 10.67 1.44
C ASP A 103 -13.23 10.23 2.69
N THR A 104 -14.56 10.18 2.60
CA THR A 104 -15.45 9.77 3.70
C THR A 104 -15.25 8.31 4.14
N PRO A 105 -15.32 7.29 3.24
CA PRO A 105 -15.11 5.91 3.67
C PRO A 105 -13.68 5.64 4.18
N LEU A 106 -12.66 6.27 3.62
CA LEU A 106 -11.28 6.13 4.10
C LEU A 106 -11.08 6.82 5.46
N ALA A 107 -11.65 8.00 5.66
CA ALA A 107 -11.64 8.68 6.95
C ALA A 107 -12.32 7.82 8.03
N ASN A 108 -13.51 7.28 7.75
CA ASN A 108 -14.20 6.39 8.68
C ASN A 108 -13.39 5.14 9.02
N LEU A 109 -12.75 4.50 8.03
CA LEU A 109 -11.89 3.33 8.28
C LEU A 109 -10.71 3.67 9.20
N LEU A 110 -10.13 4.86 9.06
CA LEU A 110 -9.05 5.31 9.94
C LEU A 110 -9.57 5.67 11.34
N LEU A 111 -10.72 6.35 11.45
CA LEU A 111 -11.36 6.66 12.73
C LEU A 111 -11.70 5.41 13.54
N MET A 112 -12.11 4.32 12.88
CA MET A 112 -12.33 3.02 13.54
C MET A 112 -11.07 2.41 14.17
N LYS A 113 -9.87 2.94 13.87
CA LYS A 113 -8.59 2.52 14.45
C LYS A 113 -8.12 3.41 15.58
N LEU A 114 -8.85 4.48 15.88
CA LEU A 114 -8.50 5.44 16.92
C LEU A 114 -9.37 5.22 18.15
N ASP A 115 -8.85 5.60 19.31
CA ASP A 115 -9.59 5.61 20.56
C ASP A 115 -10.56 6.80 20.66
N SER A 116 -11.52 6.69 21.57
CA SER A 116 -12.62 7.67 21.72
C SER A 116 -12.12 9.09 22.03
N SER A 117 -10.99 9.22 22.75
CA SER A 117 -10.35 10.51 23.05
C SER A 117 -9.80 11.18 21.79
N THR A 118 -9.12 10.42 20.92
CA THR A 118 -8.59 10.92 19.65
C THR A 118 -9.71 11.26 18.67
N ILE A 119 -10.76 10.42 18.60
CA ILE A 119 -11.95 10.71 17.78
C ILE A 119 -12.59 12.02 18.24
N LEU A 120 -12.82 12.21 19.54
CA LEU A 120 -13.39 13.43 20.09
C LEU A 120 -12.52 14.67 19.81
N ALA A 121 -11.20 14.55 19.97
CA ALA A 121 -10.27 15.62 19.64
C ALA A 121 -10.32 15.99 18.15
N TRP A 122 -10.47 14.98 17.29
CA TRP A 122 -10.64 15.18 15.85
C TRP A 122 -11.99 15.82 15.52
N GLU A 123 -13.11 15.34 16.05
CA GLU A 123 -14.46 15.87 15.81
C GLU A 123 -14.58 17.33 16.24
N ASN A 124 -14.02 17.69 17.41
CA ASN A 124 -13.99 19.07 17.88
C ASN A 124 -13.22 20.00 16.94
N HIS A 125 -12.24 19.47 16.20
CA HIS A 125 -11.46 20.21 15.22
C HIS A 125 -12.12 20.20 13.82
N SER A 126 -12.67 19.06 13.39
CA SER A 126 -13.32 18.89 12.08
C SER A 126 -14.71 19.53 12.03
N ALA A 127 -15.34 19.84 13.17
CA ALA A 127 -16.58 20.61 13.24
C ALA A 127 -16.53 21.98 12.51
N GLN A 128 -15.33 22.50 12.24
CA GLN A 128 -15.11 23.72 11.46
C GLN A 128 -15.03 23.49 9.94
N HIS A 129 -15.02 22.24 9.48
CA HIS A 129 -14.83 21.83 8.08
C HIS A 129 -16.01 20.99 7.57
N LYS A 130 -16.56 21.35 6.40
CA LYS A 130 -17.82 20.80 5.85
C LYS A 130 -17.67 19.42 5.17
N LYS A 131 -16.44 18.93 5.00
CA LYS A 131 -16.09 17.65 4.37
C LYS A 131 -14.80 17.12 5.00
N ASP A 132 -14.84 15.87 5.45
CA ASP A 132 -13.66 15.18 5.95
C ASP A 132 -12.77 14.80 4.77
N LYS A 133 -11.57 15.39 4.67
CA LYS A 133 -10.52 14.81 3.85
C LYS A 133 -9.64 13.98 4.75
N TYR A 134 -9.49 12.69 4.45
CA TYR A 134 -8.54 11.86 5.17
C TYR A 134 -7.11 12.41 5.04
N LYS A 135 -6.84 13.18 3.98
CA LYS A 135 -5.59 13.93 3.79
C LYS A 135 -5.32 15.00 4.85
N GLU A 136 -6.36 15.55 5.46
CA GLU A 136 -6.25 16.59 6.49
C GLU A 136 -6.00 15.99 7.90
N LEU A 137 -6.21 14.68 8.10
CA LEU A 137 -5.75 13.95 9.30
C LEU A 137 -4.20 13.98 9.41
N PHE A 138 -3.51 14.14 8.29
CA PHE A 138 -2.05 14.04 8.21
C PHE A 138 -1.29 15.30 8.66
N GLU A 139 -1.92 16.47 8.62
CA GLU A 139 -1.19 17.75 8.72
C GLU A 139 -1.01 18.30 10.14
N LYS A 140 -1.71 17.75 11.14
CA LYS A 140 -1.73 18.35 12.49
C LYS A 140 -1.38 17.43 13.66
N GLY A 141 -1.30 16.11 13.48
CA GLY A 141 -0.73 15.23 14.49
C GLY A 141 0.70 15.62 14.89
N GLY A 142 1.47 16.20 13.96
CA GLY A 142 2.82 16.72 14.21
C GLY A 142 2.91 18.20 14.64
N ARG A 143 1.82 18.99 14.60
CA ARG A 143 1.87 20.45 14.87
C ARG A 143 1.45 20.84 16.29
N GLN A 144 0.72 20.01 17.03
CA GLN A 144 0.31 20.36 18.40
C GLN A 144 1.44 20.26 19.45
N GLN A 145 2.59 19.66 19.16
CA GLN A 145 3.70 19.56 20.14
C GLN A 145 4.82 20.59 19.98
N LYS A 146 4.82 21.48 18.98
CA LYS A 146 5.82 22.57 18.89
C LYS A 146 5.51 23.80 19.76
N GLY A 147 4.40 23.79 20.51
CA GLY A 147 3.95 24.92 21.34
C GLY A 147 4.10 24.73 22.86
N LEU A 148 4.44 23.54 23.36
CA LEU A 148 4.65 23.29 24.79
C LEU A 148 5.94 22.49 25.01
N ARG A 149 7.07 23.19 24.96
CA ARG A 149 8.20 22.88 25.84
C ARG A 149 8.68 24.20 26.46
N PRO A 150 8.80 24.28 27.79
CA PRO A 150 9.48 25.39 28.46
C PRO A 150 10.97 25.42 28.09
#